data_AF-A0A438E7B8-F1
#
_entry.id   AF-A0A438E7B8-F1
#
_cell.length_a   1.000
_cell.length_b   1.000
_cell.length_c   1.000
_cell.angle_alpha   90.00
_cell.angle_beta   90.00
_cell.angle_gamma   90.00
#
_symmetry.space_group_name_H-M   'P 1'
#
loop_
_entity.id
_entity.type
_entity.pdbx_description
1 polymer ?
#
loop_
_entity_poly.entity_id
_entity_poly.type
_entity_poly.pdbx_seq_one_letter_code
_entity_poly.pdbx_strand_id
1 'polypeptide(L)'
;MTGLNSMRFLSVFVLYAIAMTCVTASPPVKGAYWPSWDESFPPSAIDTSLFTHVYYAFASPNNVTFKFDISNSTGISLLDFTSTLHRKKPSLKALLSIGGGGGDQQLFARMASKASTSRASSSQP
;
A
#
# COMPACT_ATOMS: atom_id res chain seq x y z
N MET A 1 -6.10 46.98 36.53
CA MET A 1 -4.75 46.35 36.41
C MET A 1 -4.79 44.83 36.27
N THR A 2 -5.91 44.16 36.58
CA THR A 2 -6.10 42.70 36.46
C THR A 2 -6.20 42.18 35.01
N GLY A 3 -6.76 42.96 34.08
CA GLY A 3 -6.95 42.54 32.67
C GLY A 3 -5.63 42.38 31.88
N LEU A 4 -4.64 43.24 32.13
CA LEU A 4 -3.36 43.20 31.41
C LEU A 4 -2.52 41.97 31.77
N ASN A 5 -2.58 41.53 33.04
CA ASN A 5 -1.91 40.32 33.48
C ASN A 5 -2.59 39.07 32.90
N SER A 6 -3.93 39.04 32.86
CA SER A 6 -4.70 37.94 32.25
C SER A 6 -4.37 37.75 30.76
N MET A 7 -4.27 38.85 30.00
CA MET A 7 -3.92 38.83 28.58
C MET A 7 -2.48 38.35 28.31
N ARG A 8 -1.55 38.64 29.23
CA ARG A 8 -0.18 38.13 29.20
C ARG A 8 -0.11 36.62 29.46
N PHE A 9 -0.89 36.11 30.42
CA PHE A 9 -0.98 34.67 30.66
C PHE A 9 -1.55 33.92 29.47
N LEU A 10 -2.62 34.45 28.85
CA LEU A 10 -3.22 33.86 27.66
C LEU A 10 -2.24 33.82 26.48
N SER A 11 -1.48 34.91 26.28
CA SER A 11 -0.46 35.00 25.22
C SER A 11 0.67 33.98 25.42
N VAL A 12 1.17 33.82 26.64
CA VAL A 12 2.20 32.81 26.96
C VAL A 12 1.68 31.39 26.76
N PHE A 13 0.42 31.12 27.13
CA PHE A 13 -0.19 29.81 26.96
C PHE A 13 -0.37 29.45 25.47
N VAL A 14 -0.78 30.42 24.64
CA VAL A 14 -0.90 30.25 23.19
C VAL A 14 0.47 30.03 22.55
N LEU A 15 1.50 30.79 22.94
CA LEU A 15 2.86 30.60 22.43
C LEU A 15 3.44 29.23 22.83
N TYR A 16 3.15 28.76 24.05
CA TYR A 16 3.54 27.43 24.52
C TYR A 16 2.83 26.31 23.74
N ALA A 17 1.53 26.47 23.46
CA ALA A 17 0.77 25.52 22.64
C ALA A 17 1.27 25.45 21.19
N ILE A 18 1.69 26.58 20.61
CA ILE A 18 2.29 26.64 19.25
C ILE A 18 3.68 26.00 19.25
N ALA A 19 4.48 26.17 20.30
CA ALA A 19 5.80 25.51 20.41
C ALA A 19 5.70 23.98 20.62
N MET A 20 4.55 23.49 21.09
CA MET A 20 4.24 22.08 21.33
C MET A 20 3.70 21.34 20.10
N THR A 21 3.56 21.98 18.93
CA THR A 21 3.26 21.26 17.70
C THR A 21 4.48 20.44 17.29
N CYS A 22 4.57 19.24 17.86
CA CYS A 22 5.49 18.21 17.45
C CYS A 22 5.26 17.94 15.96
N VAL A 23 6.23 18.32 15.13
CA VAL A 23 6.33 17.81 13.76
C VAL A 23 6.64 16.32 13.89
N THR A 24 5.59 15.48 13.96
CA THR A 24 5.77 14.04 13.94
C THR A 24 6.22 13.66 12.54
N ALA A 25 7.47 13.19 12.42
CA ALA A 25 7.94 12.59 11.18
C ALA A 25 7.03 11.42 10.82
N SER A 26 6.70 11.26 9.53
CA SER A 26 5.91 10.12 9.08
C SER A 26 6.61 8.82 9.48
N PRO A 27 5.88 7.81 10.00
CA PRO A 27 6.48 6.56 10.43
C PRO A 27 7.15 5.85 9.23
N PRO A 28 8.26 5.13 9.45
CA PRO A 28 8.96 4.45 8.38
C PRO A 28 8.08 3.38 7.72
N VAL A 29 8.20 3.24 6.40
CA VAL A 29 7.57 2.16 5.64
C VAL A 29 8.43 0.91 5.71
N LYS A 30 7.83 -0.21 6.15
CA LYS A 30 8.44 -1.53 6.17
C LYS A 30 7.66 -2.43 5.22
N GLY A 31 8.19 -2.63 4.02
CA GLY A 31 7.56 -3.41 2.94
C GLY A 31 8.11 -4.83 2.83
N ALA A 32 7.25 -5.80 2.52
CA ALA A 32 7.64 -7.17 2.16
C ALA A 32 6.83 -7.71 0.98
N TYR A 33 7.47 -8.50 0.14
CA TYR A 33 6.81 -9.26 -0.92
C TYR A 33 6.40 -10.64 -0.42
N TRP A 34 5.16 -11.02 -0.66
CA TRP A 34 4.65 -12.36 -0.42
C TRP A 34 4.59 -13.13 -1.75
N PRO A 35 5.32 -14.26 -1.88
CA PRO A 35 5.39 -15.04 -3.11
C PRO A 35 4.12 -15.87 -3.30
N SER A 36 3.20 -15.45 -4.17
CA SER A 36 1.90 -16.11 -4.33
C SER A 36 1.96 -17.51 -4.92
N TRP A 37 3.13 -17.92 -5.43
CA TRP A 37 3.40 -19.24 -5.99
C TRP A 37 3.94 -20.22 -4.95
N ASP A 38 4.25 -19.77 -3.73
CA ASP A 38 4.76 -20.63 -2.67
C ASP A 38 3.61 -21.16 -1.79
N GLU A 39 3.16 -22.36 -2.10
CA GLU A 39 2.09 -23.03 -1.35
C GLU A 39 2.49 -23.40 0.09
N SER A 40 3.80 -23.47 0.38
CA SER A 40 4.30 -23.80 1.72
C SER A 40 4.25 -22.62 2.69
N PHE A 41 4.03 -21.41 2.18
CA PHE A 41 4.05 -20.17 2.96
C PHE A 41 2.73 -19.40 2.81
N PRO A 42 1.65 -19.82 3.50
CA PRO A 42 0.35 -19.17 3.39
C PRO A 42 0.36 -17.74 3.98
N PRO A 43 -0.60 -16.85 3.62
CA PRO A 43 -0.65 -15.49 4.16
C PRO A 43 -0.74 -15.44 5.70
N SER A 44 -1.30 -16.48 6.32
CA SER A 44 -1.40 -16.62 7.78
C SER A 44 -0.04 -16.77 8.46
N ALA A 45 0.98 -17.26 7.77
CA ALA A 45 2.35 -17.45 8.27
C ALA A 45 3.16 -16.13 8.34
N ILE A 46 2.70 -15.06 7.69
CA ILE A 46 3.40 -13.76 7.69
C ILE A 46 3.36 -13.13 9.08
N ASP A 47 4.50 -12.81 9.67
CA ASP A 47 4.58 -11.98 10.88
C ASP A 47 4.30 -10.50 10.54
N THR A 48 3.05 -10.07 10.75
CA THR A 48 2.59 -8.71 10.43
C THR A 48 3.11 -7.64 11.40
N SER A 49 3.76 -8.02 12.50
CA SER A 49 4.39 -7.06 13.42
C SER A 49 5.59 -6.36 12.78
N LEU A 50 6.27 -7.03 11.85
CA LEU A 50 7.48 -6.56 11.19
C LEU A 50 7.21 -5.54 10.07
N PHE A 51 6.00 -5.52 9.52
CA PHE A 51 5.69 -4.77 8.29
C PHE A 51 4.59 -3.72 8.49
N THR A 52 4.63 -2.69 7.65
CA THR A 52 3.52 -1.76 7.46
C THR A 52 2.79 -2.02 6.14
N HIS A 53 3.51 -2.57 5.15
CA HIS A 53 2.98 -2.89 3.82
C HIS A 53 3.42 -4.30 3.41
N VAL A 54 2.51 -5.07 2.82
CA VAL A 54 2.82 -6.38 2.22
C VAL A 54 2.25 -6.43 0.81
N TYR A 55 3.08 -6.87 -0.13
CA TYR A 55 2.78 -6.92 -1.56
C TYR A 55 2.53 -8.36 -2.00
N TYR A 56 1.35 -8.66 -2.55
CA TYR A 56 1.09 -9.89 -3.29
C TYR A 56 1.92 -9.86 -4.57
N ALA A 57 2.87 -10.80 -4.72
CA ALA A 57 3.73 -10.92 -5.90
C ALA A 57 3.35 -12.18 -6.68
N PHE A 58 3.04 -12.12 -7.98
CA PHE A 58 2.78 -10.93 -8.81
C PHE A 58 1.57 -11.19 -9.70
N ALA A 59 0.91 -10.12 -10.16
CA ALA A 59 -0.04 -10.19 -11.27
C ALA A 59 0.63 -9.74 -12.57
N SER A 60 0.15 -10.27 -13.70
CA SER A 60 0.53 -9.79 -15.03
C SER A 60 -0.74 -9.52 -15.83
N PRO A 61 -0.80 -8.41 -16.59
CA PRO A 61 -1.89 -8.19 -17.51
C PRO A 61 -1.75 -9.08 -18.75
N ASN A 62 -2.83 -9.16 -19.50
CA ASN A 62 -2.90 -9.82 -20.79
C ASN A 62 -1.95 -9.16 -21.80
N ASN A 63 -1.25 -9.97 -22.60
CA ASN A 63 -0.22 -9.47 -23.52
C ASN A 63 -0.77 -8.69 -24.72
N VAL A 64 -2.07 -8.82 -25.00
CA VAL A 64 -2.73 -8.16 -26.15
C VAL A 64 -3.62 -7.01 -25.67
N THR A 65 -4.45 -7.25 -24.66
CA THR A 65 -5.44 -6.26 -24.20
C THR A 65 -4.91 -5.32 -23.13
N PHE A 66 -3.79 -5.67 -22.47
CA PHE A 66 -3.21 -4.96 -21.34
C PHE A 66 -4.12 -4.85 -20.10
N LYS A 67 -5.23 -5.60 -20.05
CA LYS A 67 -6.13 -5.69 -18.90
C LYS A 67 -5.74 -6.87 -17.98
N PHE A 68 -6.16 -6.87 -16.73
CA PHE A 68 -5.98 -8.03 -15.86
C PHE A 68 -7.16 -8.99 -16.01
N ASP A 69 -6.86 -10.19 -16.51
CA ASP A 69 -7.81 -11.28 -16.53
C ASP A 69 -7.69 -12.04 -15.20
N ILE A 70 -8.36 -11.55 -14.16
CA ILE A 70 -8.34 -12.17 -12.83
C ILE A 70 -9.23 -13.42 -12.85
N SER A 71 -8.59 -14.59 -12.83
CA SER A 71 -9.29 -15.87 -12.70
C SER A 71 -10.00 -15.98 -11.33
N ASN A 72 -11.03 -16.83 -11.23
CA ASN A 72 -11.73 -17.05 -9.97
C ASN A 72 -10.78 -17.54 -8.85
N SER A 73 -9.83 -18.42 -9.17
CA SER A 73 -8.85 -18.91 -8.20
C SER A 73 -7.90 -17.79 -7.73
N THR A 74 -7.44 -16.94 -8.66
CA THR A 74 -6.65 -15.76 -8.30
C THR A 74 -7.45 -14.78 -7.43
N GLY A 75 -8.72 -14.55 -7.76
CA GLY A 75 -9.61 -13.71 -6.96
C GLY A 75 -9.78 -14.21 -5.53
N ILE A 76 -9.98 -15.53 -5.35
CA ILE A 76 -10.04 -16.17 -4.03
C ILE A 76 -8.71 -16.00 -3.29
N SER A 77 -7.57 -16.20 -3.95
CA SER A 77 -6.25 -16.02 -3.34
C SER A 77 -5.99 -14.58 -2.89
N LEU A 78 -6.37 -13.59 -3.71
CA LEU A 78 -6.27 -12.17 -3.35
C LEU A 78 -7.17 -11.82 -2.15
N LEU A 79 -8.38 -12.37 -2.10
CA LEU A 79 -9.30 -12.18 -0.98
C LEU A 79 -8.78 -12.84 0.31
N ASP A 80 -8.26 -14.06 0.23
CA ASP A 80 -7.65 -14.72 1.38
C ASP A 80 -6.42 -13.95 1.89
N PHE A 81 -5.54 -13.54 0.98
CA PHE A 81 -4.36 -12.72 1.30
C PHE A 81 -4.74 -11.44 2.05
N THR A 82 -5.65 -10.64 1.48
CA THR A 82 -6.06 -9.36 2.08
C THR A 82 -6.82 -9.54 3.39
N SER A 83 -7.79 -10.46 3.44
CA SER A 83 -8.60 -10.70 4.63
C SER A 83 -7.78 -11.28 5.79
N THR A 84 -6.84 -12.18 5.52
CA THR A 84 -5.97 -12.77 6.53
C THR A 84 -5.01 -11.75 7.12
N LEU A 85 -4.41 -10.90 6.29
CA LEU A 85 -3.53 -9.84 6.76
C LEU A 85 -4.26 -8.79 7.61
N HIS A 86 -5.41 -8.31 7.15
CA HIS A 86 -6.20 -7.32 7.89
C HIS A 86 -6.77 -7.87 9.19
N ARG A 87 -7.12 -9.18 9.24
CA ARG A 87 -7.51 -9.85 10.49
C ARG A 87 -6.39 -9.87 11.52
N LYS A 88 -5.13 -10.08 11.09
CA LYS A 88 -3.96 -10.06 11.99
C LYS A 88 -3.57 -8.64 12.41
N LYS A 89 -3.65 -7.67 11.49
CA LYS A 89 -3.29 -6.27 11.73
C LYS A 89 -4.15 -5.33 10.87
N PRO A 90 -5.23 -4.76 11.41
CA PRO A 90 -6.15 -3.90 10.64
C PRO A 90 -5.51 -2.65 10.02
N SER A 91 -4.37 -2.20 10.55
CA SER A 91 -3.64 -1.03 10.03
C SER A 91 -2.63 -1.36 8.92
N LEU A 92 -2.35 -2.65 8.67
CA LEU A 92 -1.44 -3.08 7.60
C LEU A 92 -2.03 -2.72 6.23
N LYS A 93 -1.16 -2.35 5.28
CA LYS A 93 -1.56 -2.14 3.88
C LYS A 93 -1.20 -3.37 3.05
N ALA A 94 -2.22 -4.01 2.46
CA ALA A 94 -2.03 -5.06 1.49
C ALA A 94 -2.13 -4.47 0.06
N LEU A 95 -1.16 -4.77 -0.80
CA LEU A 95 -1.10 -4.25 -2.17
C LEU A 95 -0.85 -5.38 -3.18
N LEU A 96 -1.32 -5.21 -4.41
CA LEU A 96 -0.98 -6.08 -5.52
C LEU A 96 0.23 -5.54 -6.27
N SER A 97 1.26 -6.36 -6.44
CA SER A 97 2.41 -6.02 -7.30
C SER A 97 2.22 -6.59 -8.70
N ILE A 98 2.58 -5.80 -9.71
CA ILE A 98 2.42 -6.14 -11.13
C ILE A 98 3.79 -6.35 -11.76
N GLY A 99 3.98 -7.45 -12.50
CA GLY A 99 5.21 -7.78 -13.21
C GLY A 99 6.04 -8.84 -12.51
N GLY A 100 7.27 -8.49 -12.11
CA GLY A 100 8.27 -9.41 -11.55
C GLY A 100 9.48 -9.59 -12.45
N GLY A 101 10.63 -9.95 -11.86
CA GLY A 101 11.92 -10.00 -12.56
C GLY A 101 11.99 -10.98 -13.74
N GLY A 102 11.15 -12.02 -13.72
CA GLY A 102 11.00 -12.99 -14.82
C GLY A 102 9.85 -12.69 -15.80
N GLY A 103 9.18 -11.54 -15.69
CA GLY A 103 8.04 -11.18 -16.53
C GLY A 103 8.41 -10.75 -17.97
N ASP A 104 7.41 -10.64 -18.84
CA ASP A 104 7.58 -10.16 -20.23
C ASP A 104 7.90 -8.65 -20.24
N GLN A 105 9.18 -8.31 -20.36
CA GLN A 105 9.64 -6.91 -20.44
C GLN A 105 9.04 -6.17 -21.65
N GLN A 106 8.85 -6.89 -22.77
CA GLN A 106 8.30 -6.32 -24.00
C GLN A 106 6.81 -6.01 -23.86
N LEU A 107 6.07 -6.79 -23.06
CA LEU A 107 4.69 -6.48 -22.68
C LEU A 107 4.61 -5.10 -22.02
N PHE A 108 5.41 -4.84 -20.98
CA PHE A 108 5.38 -3.56 -20.28
C PHE A 108 5.86 -2.40 -21.18
N ALA A 109 6.86 -2.62 -22.02
CA ALA A 109 7.28 -1.62 -23.01
C ALA A 109 6.17 -1.28 -24.01
N ARG A 110 5.49 -2.30 -24.57
CA ARG A 110 4.33 -2.10 -25.47
C ARG A 110 3.19 -1.38 -24.76
N MET A 111 2.89 -1.75 -23.53
CA MET A 111 1.84 -1.12 -22.73
C MET A 111 2.11 0.37 -22.50
N ALA A 112 3.35 0.72 -22.13
CA ALA A 112 3.74 2.11 -21.89
C ALA A 112 3.85 2.96 -23.17
N SER A 113 3.99 2.32 -24.34
CA SER A 113 4.25 3.01 -25.61
C SER A 113 3.09 3.89 -26.12
N LYS A 114 1.86 3.65 -25.65
CA LYS A 114 0.67 4.42 -26.05
C LYS A 114 -0.19 4.76 -24.85
N ALA A 115 -0.70 5.99 -24.82
CA ALA A 115 -1.59 6.42 -23.75
C ALA A 115 -2.88 5.59 -23.66
N SER A 116 -3.37 5.04 -24.78
CA SER A 116 -4.52 4.14 -24.80
C SER A 116 -4.23 2.79 -24.11
N THR A 117 -3.06 2.21 -24.32
CA THR A 117 -2.66 0.93 -23.72
C THR A 117 -2.30 1.10 -22.25
N SER A 118 -1.66 2.21 -21.85
CA SER A 118 -1.42 2.53 -20.44
C SER A 118 -2.72 2.78 -19.66
N ARG A 119 -3.74 3.37 -20.30
CA ARG A 119 -5.07 3.55 -19.67
C ARG A 119 -5.82 2.23 -19.51
N ALA A 120 -5.64 1.30 -20.45
CA ALA A 120 -6.30 0.00 -20.40
C ALA A 120 -5.86 -0.82 -19.18
N SER A 121 -4.59 -0.70 -18.76
CA SER A 121 -4.06 -1.37 -17.56
C SER A 121 -4.46 -0.69 -16.25
N SER A 122 -4.78 0.61 -16.26
CA SER A 122 -5.19 1.36 -15.07
C SER A 122 -6.70 1.34 -14.81
N SER A 123 -7.52 0.95 -15.80
CA SER A 123 -8.98 1.09 -15.76
C SER A 123 -9.72 -0.12 -15.18
N GLN A 124 -9.20 -0.75 -14.13
CA GLN A 124 -9.84 -1.91 -13.50
C GLN A 124 -10.50 -1.52 -12.18
N PRO A 125 -11.68 -2.11 -11.87
CA PRO A 125 -12.40 -1.84 -10.62
C PRO A 125 -11.67 -2.39 -9.39
#